data_AF-A0A9P1CH13-F1
#
_entry.id   AF-A0A9P1CH13-F1
#
_cell.length_a   1.000
_cell.length_b   1.000
_cell.length_c   1.000
_cell.angle_alpha   90.00
_cell.angle_beta   90.00
_cell.angle_gamma   90.00
#
_symmetry.space_group_name_H-M   'P 1'
#
loop_
_entity.id
_entity.type
_entity.pdbx_description
1 polymer ?
#
loop_
_entity_poly.entity_id
_entity_poly.type
_entity_poly.pdbx_seq_one_letter_code
_entity_poly.pdbx_strand_id
1 'polypeptide(L)' 'VLRDGEALPGLYGAGEVTGGVHGNNRLGGNSLLECAVFGRLAGAGAAERALKDAAE' A
#
# COMPACT_ATOMS: atom_id res chain seq x y z
N VAL A 1 19.37 -7.92 5.80
CA VAL A 1 18.89 -8.34 4.46
C VAL A 1 17.48 -8.84 4.66
N LEU A 2 16.49 -8.28 3.96
CA LEU A 2 15.11 -8.77 4.02
C LEU A 2 15.00 -10.11 3.31
N ARG A 3 14.12 -10.97 3.78
CA ARG A 3 13.76 -12.21 3.08
C ARG A 3 12.68 -11.93 2.05
N ASP A 4 12.55 -12.82 1.08
CA ASP A 4 11.46 -12.75 0.12
C ASP A 4 10.10 -12.84 0.83
N GLY A 5 9.16 -11.98 0.41
CA GLY A 5 7.85 -11.82 1.05
C GLY A 5 7.83 -11.00 2.35
N GLU A 6 8.97 -10.57 2.89
CA GLU A 6 8.99 -9.66 4.04
C GLU A 6 8.73 -8.21 3.63
N ALA A 7 7.82 -7.55 4.35
CA ALA A 7 7.56 -6.13 4.16
C ALA A 7 8.78 -5.29 4.55
N LEU A 8 9.16 -4.34 3.69
CA LEU A 8 10.16 -3.33 4.04
C LEU A 8 9.54 -2.32 5.04
N PRO A 9 10.08 -2.19 6.26
CA PRO A 9 9.51 -1.29 7.25
C PRO A 9 9.47 0.16 6.74
N GLY A 10 8.28 0.77 6.75
CA GLY A 10 8.08 2.18 6.38
C GLY A 10 7.82 2.43 4.89
N LEU A 11 7.91 1.40 4.05
CA LEU A 11 7.53 1.49 2.64
C LEU A 11 6.09 0.99 2.45
N TYR A 12 5.27 1.83 1.81
CA TYR A 12 3.89 1.53 1.46
C TYR A 12 3.66 1.82 -0.03
N GLY A 13 2.70 1.13 -0.64
CA GLY A 13 2.28 1.36 -2.03
C GLY A 13 0.76 1.30 -2.14
N ALA A 14 0.21 2.10 -3.06
CA ALA A 14 -1.22 2.14 -3.36
C ALA A 14 -1.46 2.60 -4.80
N GLY A 15 -2.53 2.13 -5.42
CA GLY A 15 -2.87 2.49 -6.79
C GLY A 15 -2.19 1.59 -7.82
N GLU A 16 -2.22 2.03 -9.08
CA GLU A 16 -1.73 1.29 -10.25
C GLU A 16 -0.24 0.92 -10.21
N VAL A 17 0.55 1.54 -9.33
CA VAL A 17 1.94 1.12 -9.06
C VAL A 17 2.02 -0.26 -8.39
N THR A 18 0.92 -0.73 -7.78
CA THR A 18 0.84 -2.00 -7.07
C THR A 18 0.40 -3.14 -7.98
N GLY A 19 0.78 -4.37 -7.62
CA GLY A 19 0.40 -5.60 -8.32
C GLY A 19 -0.53 -6.49 -7.50
N GLY A 20 -1.15 -7.47 -8.14
CA GLY A 20 -1.89 -8.55 -7.49
C GLY A 20 -3.40 -8.33 -7.36
N VAL A 21 -3.85 -7.10 -7.10
CA VAL A 21 -5.29 -6.79 -6.85
C VAL A 21 -6.21 -7.19 -8.02
N HIS A 22 -5.72 -7.08 -9.25
CA HIS A 22 -6.51 -7.31 -10.45
C HIS A 22 -6.14 -8.59 -11.22
N GLY A 23 -5.06 -9.29 -10.83
CA GLY A 23 -4.52 -10.39 -11.60
C GLY A 23 -4.30 -10.03 -13.07
N ASN A 24 -4.75 -10.90 -13.99
CA ASN A 24 -4.57 -10.71 -15.43
C ASN A 24 -5.55 -9.72 -16.07
N ASN A 25 -6.63 -9.34 -15.38
CA ASN A 25 -7.65 -8.49 -15.98
C ASN A 25 -8.32 -7.58 -14.96
N ARG A 26 -8.16 -6.27 -15.16
CA ARG A 26 -8.83 -5.24 -14.38
C ARG A 26 -10.23 -4.96 -14.93
N LEU A 27 -11.25 -5.08 -14.08
CA LEU A 27 -12.61 -4.70 -14.43
C LEU A 27 -12.79 -3.18 -14.45
N GLY A 28 -13.60 -2.68 -15.39
CA GLY A 28 -13.95 -1.27 -15.47
C GLY A 28 -14.57 -0.76 -14.16
N GLY A 29 -14.16 0.44 -13.73
CA GLY A 29 -14.60 1.03 -12.46
C GLY A 29 -13.73 0.66 -11.25
N ASN A 30 -12.93 -0.41 -11.31
CA ASN A 30 -12.13 -0.83 -10.15
C ASN A 30 -10.91 0.06 -9.88
N SER A 31 -10.34 0.76 -10.87
CA SER A 31 -9.13 1.58 -10.66
C SER A 31 -9.31 2.71 -9.65
N LEU A 32 -10.40 3.50 -9.79
CA LEU A 32 -10.62 4.63 -8.89
C LEU A 32 -10.94 4.13 -7.48
N LEU A 33 -11.67 3.03 -7.37
CA LEU A 33 -11.97 2.38 -6.10
C LEU A 33 -10.68 1.86 -5.44
N GLU A 34 -9.81 1.22 -6.20
CA GLU A 34 -8.51 0.70 -5.77
C GLU A 34 -7.62 1.84 -5.25
N CYS A 35 -7.41 2.90 -6.04
CA CYS A 35 -6.69 4.09 -5.59
C CYS A 35 -7.27 4.69 -4.30
N ALA A 36 -8.61 4.85 -4.19
CA ALA A 36 -9.23 5.47 -3.04
C ALA A 36 -9.09 4.62 -1.76
N VAL A 37 -9.34 3.32 -1.85
CA VAL A 37 -9.30 2.41 -0.70
C VAL A 37 -7.86 2.17 -0.27
N PHE A 38 -6.98 1.75 -1.17
CA PHE A 38 -5.59 1.45 -0.81
C PHE A 38 -4.80 2.72 -0.51
N GLY A 39 -5.10 3.85 -1.16
CA GLY A 39 -4.49 5.14 -0.83
C GLY A 39 -4.79 5.56 0.61
N ARG A 40 -6.04 5.39 1.06
CA ARG A 40 -6.42 5.65 2.46
C ARG A 40 -5.68 4.74 3.43
N LEU A 41 -5.58 3.45 3.13
CA LEU A 41 -4.89 2.47 3.98
C LEU A 41 -3.38 2.74 4.05
N ALA A 42 -2.74 2.96 2.91
CA ALA A 42 -1.31 3.27 2.83
C ALA A 42 -0.98 4.58 3.55
N GLY A 43 -1.79 5.62 3.37
CA GLY A 43 -1.61 6.89 4.07
C GLY A 43 -1.76 6.76 5.59
N ALA A 44 -2.78 6.04 6.06
CA ALA A 44 -2.98 5.79 7.49
C ALA A 44 -1.81 4.99 8.09
N GLY A 45 -1.39 3.91 7.42
CA GLY A 45 -0.26 3.09 7.86
C GLY A 45 1.06 3.87 7.89
N ALA A 46 1.33 4.68 6.87
CA ALA A 46 2.51 5.53 6.80
C ALA A 46 2.52 6.58 7.93
N ALA A 47 1.38 7.22 8.19
CA ALA A 47 1.25 8.20 9.28
C ALA A 47 1.43 7.55 10.65
N GLU A 48 0.78 6.41 10.91
CA GLU A 48 0.94 5.66 12.15
C GLU A 48 2.40 5.26 12.38
N ARG A 49 3.08 4.79 11.32
CA ARG A 49 4.49 4.41 11.41
C ARG A 49 5.39 5.61 11.72
N ALA A 50 5.21 6.72 11.01
CA ALA A 50 5.98 7.94 11.24
C ALA A 50 5.82 8.47 12.68
N LEU A 51 4.62 8.37 13.25
CA LEU A 51 4.36 8.74 14.65
C LEU A 51 5.06 7.80 15.65
N LYS A 52 5.11 6.50 15.38
CA LYS A 52 5.85 5.53 16.21
C LYS A 52 7.35 5.81 16.17
N ASP A 53 7.90 5.99 14.98
CA ASP A 53 9.33 6.28 14.80
C ASP A 53 9.76 7.60 15.48
N ALA A 54 8.84 8.57 15.62
CA ALA A 54 9.11 9.83 16.33
C ALA A 54 8.97 9.73 17.86
N ALA A 55 8.35 8.66 18.36
CA ALA A 55 8.14 8.42 19.79
C ALA A 55 9.18 7.47 20.40
N GLU A 56 9.98 6.80 19.56
CA GLU A 56 11.16 5.99 19.92
C GLU A 56 12.43 6.86 19.98
#